data_AF-A0A961Y022-F1
#
_entry.id   AF-A0A961Y022-F1
#
_cell.length_a   1.000
_cell.length_b   1.000
_cell.length_c   1.000
_cell.angle_alpha   90.00
_cell.angle_beta   90.00
_cell.angle_gamma   90.00
#
_symmetry.space_group_name_H-M   'P 1'
#
loop_
_entity.id
_entity.type
_entity.pdbx_description
1 polymer ?
#
loop_
_entity_poly.entity_id
_entity_poly.type
_entity_poly.pdbx_seq_one_letter_code
_entity_poly.pdbx_strand_id
1 'polypeptide(L)' 'MPRPTLVSAIEYVAALIGENLELLNEIASSPDNIDHGERIHVHDGVGEGITTFTDRGIESLQEFLADIRTWEGGVR' A
#
# COMPACT_ATOMS: atom_id res chain seq x y z
N MET A 1 12.29 -14.15 -3.50
CA MET A 1 12.33 -13.18 -2.39
C MET A 1 12.31 -13.93 -1.06
N PRO A 2 12.93 -13.40 0.00
CA PRO A 2 12.70 -13.88 1.36
C PRO A 2 11.20 -13.75 1.70
N ARG A 3 10.68 -14.68 2.51
CA ARG A 3 9.28 -14.62 2.95
C ARG A 3 9.13 -13.44 3.93
N PRO A 4 8.12 -12.57 3.77
CA PRO A 4 7.88 -11.49 4.73
C PRO A 4 7.66 -12.06 6.13
N THR A 5 8.36 -11.51 7.12
CA THR A 5 8.17 -11.82 8.55
C THR A 5 7.54 -10.68 9.32
N LEU A 6 7.39 -9.52 8.66
CA LEU A 6 6.83 -8.30 9.20
C LEU A 6 5.89 -7.70 8.16
N VAL A 7 4.81 -7.10 8.65
CA VAL A 7 3.92 -6.24 7.87
C VAL A 7 3.67 -4.95 8.63
N SER A 8 3.39 -3.90 7.87
CA SER A 8 3.14 -2.54 8.35
C SER A 8 1.71 -2.13 8.03
N ALA A 9 0.97 -1.63 9.02
CA ALA A 9 -0.36 -1.07 8.80
C ALA A 9 -0.32 0.15 7.87
N ILE A 10 -1.33 0.33 7.03
CA ILE A 10 -1.37 1.38 6.01
C ILE A 10 -1.22 2.80 6.59
N GLU A 11 -1.69 3.03 7.82
CA GLU A 11 -1.50 4.30 8.53
C GLU A 11 -0.03 4.57 8.83
N TYR A 12 0.71 3.55 9.25
CA TYR A 12 2.15 3.65 9.46
C TYR A 12 2.88 3.81 8.14
N VAL A 13 2.48 3.09 7.09
CA VAL A 13 3.06 3.24 5.75
C VAL A 13 2.90 4.67 5.23
N ALA A 14 1.70 5.25 5.32
CA ALA A 14 1.43 6.63 4.92
C ALA A 14 2.38 7.63 5.61
N ALA A 15 2.55 7.49 6.92
CA ALA A 15 3.49 8.30 7.69
C ALA A 15 4.95 8.06 7.30
N LEU A 16 5.32 6.80 7.02
CA LEU A 16 6.68 6.39 6.65
C LEU A 16 7.11 6.99 5.30
N ILE A 17 6.23 6.95 4.29
CA ILE A 17 6.54 7.44 2.93
C ILE A 17 6.12 8.89 2.68
N GLY A 18 5.46 9.53 3.66
CA GLY A 18 5.04 10.93 3.57
C GLY A 18 3.85 11.18 2.65
N GLU A 19 2.96 10.20 2.51
CA GLU A 19 1.81 10.25 1.60
C GLU A 19 0.48 10.39 2.35
N ASN A 20 -0.55 10.83 1.64
CA ASN A 20 -1.90 10.92 2.20
C ASN A 20 -2.52 9.52 2.39
N LEU A 21 -3.06 9.24 3.58
CA LEU A 21 -3.69 7.96 3.90
C LEU A 21 -4.90 7.62 3.00
N GLU A 22 -5.73 8.60 2.65
CA GLU A 22 -6.87 8.38 1.75
C GLU A 22 -6.39 8.00 0.34
N LEU A 23 -5.33 8.64 -0.15
CA LEU A 23 -4.70 8.28 -1.42
C LEU A 23 -4.20 6.83 -1.39
N LEU A 24 -3.51 6.43 -0.32
CA LEU A 24 -3.04 5.05 -0.20
C LEU A 24 -4.19 4.06 -0.10
N ASN A 25 -5.29 4.39 0.59
CA ASN A 25 -6.48 3.54 0.63
C ASN A 25 -7.13 3.37 -0.75
N GLU A 26 -7.21 4.44 -1.54
CA GLU A 26 -7.75 4.39 -2.90
C GLU A 26 -6.88 3.48 -3.79
N ILE A 27 -5.56 3.66 -3.76
CA ILE A 27 -4.62 2.80 -4.49
C ILE A 27 -4.75 1.35 -4.01
N ALA A 28 -4.78 1.14 -2.69
CA ALA A 28 -4.87 -0.16 -2.07
C ALA A 28 -6.25 -0.79 -2.20
N SER A 29 -7.27 -0.11 -2.74
CA SER A 29 -8.59 -0.70 -2.98
C SER A 29 -8.56 -1.68 -4.16
N SER A 30 -7.71 -1.42 -5.15
CA SER A 30 -7.51 -2.30 -6.31
C SER A 30 -6.39 -3.30 -6.05
N PRO A 31 -6.63 -4.61 -6.17
CA PRO A 31 -5.58 -5.62 -6.03
C PRO A 31 -4.53 -5.55 -7.14
N ASP A 32 -4.82 -4.90 -8.27
CA ASP A 32 -3.92 -4.83 -9.42
C ASP A 32 -2.85 -3.75 -9.29
N ASN A 33 -2.98 -2.86 -8.30
CA ASN A 33 -2.03 -1.76 -8.09
C ASN A 33 -0.79 -2.20 -7.30
N ILE A 34 -0.84 -3.35 -6.63
CA ILE A 34 0.20 -3.84 -5.72
C ILE A 34 0.54 -5.27 -6.09
N ASP A 35 1.84 -5.59 -6.05
CA ASP A 35 2.32 -6.94 -6.28
C ASP A 35 1.58 -7.99 -5.42
N HIS A 36 1.31 -9.13 -6.05
CA HIS A 36 0.53 -10.19 -5.41
C HIS A 36 1.23 -10.72 -4.15
N GLY A 37 0.51 -10.71 -3.04
CA GLY A 37 1.01 -11.15 -1.73
C GLY A 37 1.71 -10.05 -0.93
N GLU A 38 1.88 -8.86 -1.50
CA GLU A 38 2.56 -7.75 -0.82
C GLU A 38 1.60 -6.80 -0.08
N ARG A 39 0.30 -6.83 -0.44
CA ARG A 39 -0.80 -6.28 0.37
C ARG A 39 -1.48 -7.43 1.13
N ILE A 40 -1.50 -7.34 2.46
CA ILE A 40 -2.13 -8.34 3.33
C ILE A 40 -3.27 -7.69 4.10
N HIS A 41 -4.47 -8.25 3.97
CA HIS A 41 -5.63 -7.82 4.74
C HIS A 41 -5.74 -8.65 6.02
N VAL A 42 -5.67 -8.00 7.17
CA VAL A 42 -5.68 -8.64 8.49
C VAL A 42 -7.06 -8.46 9.12
N HIS A 43 -7.77 -9.57 9.32
CA HIS A 43 -9.00 -9.57 10.11
C HIS A 43 -8.67 -9.83 11.59
N ASP A 44 -8.96 -8.86 12.44
CA ASP A 44 -8.80 -8.96 13.91
C ASP A 44 -10.07 -9.47 14.61
N GLY A 45 -11.12 -9.80 13.83
CA GLY A 45 -12.42 -10.23 14.35
C GLY A 45 -13.38 -9.07 14.62
N VAL A 46 -13.02 -7.83 14.28
CA VAL A 46 -13.84 -6.64 14.47
C VAL A 46 -13.91 -5.83 13.17
N GLY A 47 -15.13 -5.48 12.74
CA GLY A 47 -15.35 -4.60 11.59
C GLY A 47 -14.73 -5.10 10.29
N GLU A 48 -14.16 -4.18 9.52
CA GLU A 48 -13.63 -4.45 8.17
C GLU A 48 -12.21 -5.05 8.18
N GLY A 49 -11.48 -5.03 9.30
CA GLY A 49 -10.07 -5.41 9.39
C GLY A 49 -9.09 -4.28 9.03
N ILE A 50 -7.81 -4.63 8.87
CA ILE A 50 -6.70 -3.70 8.69
C ILE A 50 -5.92 -4.05 7.42
N THR A 51 -5.75 -3.08 6.52
CA THR A 51 -4.88 -3.21 5.36
C THR A 51 -3.42 -3.03 5.78
N THR A 52 -2.56 -3.98 5.41
CA THR A 52 -1.14 -3.98 5.73
C THR A 52 -0.27 -4.27 4.50
N PHE A 53 1.00 -3.88 4.58
CA PHE A 53 1.99 -4.07 3.51
C PHE A 53 3.26 -4.72 4.02
N THR A 54 3.86 -5.56 3.20
CA THR A 54 5.25 -6.02 3.37
C THR A 54 6.22 -4.91 2.98
N ASP A 55 7.52 -5.10 3.23
CA ASP A 55 8.55 -4.15 2.76
C ASP A 55 8.52 -3.99 1.22
N ARG A 56 8.39 -5.10 0.47
CA ARG A 56 8.26 -5.04 -1.00
C ARG A 56 6.95 -4.37 -1.44
N GLY A 57 5.86 -4.53 -0.68
CA GLY A 57 4.60 -3.83 -0.94
C GLY A 57 4.71 -2.33 -0.79
N ILE A 58 5.51 -1.86 0.18
CA ILE A 58 5.82 -0.44 0.35
C ILE A 58 6.66 0.06 -0.84
N GLU A 59 7.65 -0.69 -1.29
CA GLU A 59 8.42 -0.35 -2.50
C GLU A 59 7.50 -0.26 -3.73
N SER A 60 6.60 -1.24 -3.92
CA SER A 60 5.63 -1.26 -5.02
C SER A 60 4.68 -0.05 -4.98
N LEU A 61 4.25 0.38 -3.78
CA LEU A 61 3.49 1.63 -3.61
C LEU A 61 4.29 2.85 -4.09
N GLN A 62 5.56 2.96 -3.70
CA GLN A 62 6.40 4.09 -4.09
C GLN A 62 6.68 4.11 -5.60
N GLU A 63 6.89 2.93 -6.21
CA GLU A 63 7.02 2.76 -7.67
C GLU A 63 5.74 3.22 -8.38
N PHE A 64 4.58 2.73 -7.95
CA PHE A 64 3.29 3.13 -8.51
C PHE A 64 3.04 4.64 -8.38
N LEU A 65 3.33 5.22 -7.21
CA LEU A 65 3.19 6.66 -6.97
C LEU A 65 4.12 7.49 -7.86
N ALA A 66 5.35 7.01 -8.09
CA ALA A 66 6.29 7.66 -8.99
C ALA A 66 5.75 7.63 -10.44
N ASP A 67 5.20 6.50 -10.87
CA ASP A 67 4.63 6.34 -12.21
C ASP A 67 3.43 7.28 -12.43
N ILE A 68 2.44 7.28 -11.54
CA ILE A 68 1.25 8.14 -11.70
C ILE A 68 1.59 9.63 -11.70
N ARG A 69 2.63 10.06 -10.97
CA ARG A 69 3.09 11.46 -10.93
C ARG A 69 3.71 11.92 -12.25
N THR A 70 4.21 10.97 -13.05
CA THR A 70 4.78 11.25 -14.36
C THR A 70 3.76 11.14 -15.50
N TRP A 71 2.57 10.59 -15.25
CA TRP A 71 1.50 10.50 -16.25
C TRP A 71 0.85 11.85 -16.54
N GLU A 72 0.64 12.17 -17.82
CA GLU A 72 -0.20 13.30 -18.22
C GLU A 72 -1.67 13.02 -17.83
N GLY A 73 -2.12 13.68 -16.76
CA GLY A 73 -3.46 13.49 -16.18
C GLY A 73 -3.47 12.82 -14.80
N GLY A 74 -2.30 12.46 -14.24
CA GLY A 74 -2.19 11.92 -12.89
C GLY A 74 -2.53 12.92 -11.78
N VAL A 75 -2.91 12.40 -10.62
CA VAL A 75 -3.13 13.18 -9.40
C VAL A 75 -1.81 13.84 -8.99
N ARG A 76 -1.80 15.17 -8.88
CA ARG A 76 -0.66 15.98 -8.40
C ARG A 76 -0.84 16.36 -6.94
#